data_AF-A0A1D9PAG5-F1
#
_entry.id   AF-A0A1D9PAG5-F1
#
_cell.length_a   1.000
_cell.length_b   1.000
_cell.length_c   1.000
_cell.angle_alpha   90.00
_cell.angle_beta   90.00
_cell.angle_gamma   90.00
#
_symmetry.space_group_name_H-M   'P 1'
#
loop_
_entity.id
_entity.type
_entity.pdbx_description
1 polymer ?
#
loop_
_entity_poly.entity_id
_entity_poly.type
_entity_poly.pdbx_seq_one_letter_code
_entity_poly.pdbx_strand_id
1 'polypeptide(L)'
;MKLKKLNYTHPFTKGLYPEMFVEERIGQLDRHSNYLKVDFIMYWVDNGEKQIIAEAFLPFKGIDFTAESTNQTMMCLLEGETEPVPMLPVLMANAGALPEGAVITEIGYPNFTDVQQYFEGGSIQLPEIIVTNPLARMFILKKCVINGDTLENQGFEFVE
;
A
#
# COMPACT_ATOMS: atom_id res chain seq x y z
N MET A 1 8.98 7.28 -2.95
CA MET A 1 7.97 6.51 -3.70
C MET A 1 7.01 7.47 -4.37
N LYS A 2 6.55 7.16 -5.58
CA LYS A 2 5.63 8.05 -6.28
C LYS A 2 4.66 7.25 -7.12
N LEU A 3 3.39 7.62 -7.05
CA LEU A 3 2.34 7.12 -7.91
C LEU A 3 1.78 8.25 -8.75
N LYS A 4 1.22 7.91 -9.91
CA LYS A 4 0.68 8.85 -10.88
C LYS A 4 -0.67 8.37 -11.40
N LYS A 5 -1.57 9.32 -11.64
CA LYS A 5 -2.78 9.16 -12.43
C LYS A 5 -2.87 10.27 -13.48
N LEU A 6 -3.13 9.90 -14.72
CA LEU A 6 -3.50 10.85 -15.78
C LEU A 6 -5.00 11.10 -15.78
N ASN A 7 -5.40 12.34 -16.07
CA ASN A 7 -6.79 12.76 -16.19
C ASN A 7 -7.63 12.38 -14.95
N TYR A 8 -7.09 12.64 -13.76
CA TYR A 8 -7.77 12.37 -12.51
C TYR A 8 -8.96 13.31 -12.34
N THR A 9 -10.14 12.75 -12.08
CA THR A 9 -11.34 13.53 -11.75
C THR A 9 -11.59 13.41 -10.26
N HIS A 10 -11.55 14.52 -9.53
CA HIS A 10 -11.76 14.49 -8.09
C HIS A 10 -13.22 14.13 -7.76
N PRO A 11 -13.45 13.12 -6.90
CA PRO A 11 -14.79 12.54 -6.69
C PRO A 11 -15.79 13.54 -6.09
N PHE A 12 -15.33 14.55 -5.36
CA PHE A 12 -16.21 15.50 -4.67
C PHE A 12 -16.32 16.88 -5.32
N THR A 13 -15.33 17.29 -6.12
CA THR A 13 -15.24 18.68 -6.63
C THR A 13 -15.38 18.78 -8.15
N LYS A 14 -15.49 17.64 -8.87
CA LYS A 14 -15.49 17.57 -10.35
C LYS A 14 -14.27 18.23 -11.01
N GLY A 15 -13.23 18.57 -10.24
CA GLY A 15 -11.98 19.08 -10.78
C GLY A 15 -11.30 18.02 -11.63
N LEU A 16 -10.90 18.38 -12.84
CA LEU A 16 -10.12 17.54 -13.74
C LEU A 16 -8.65 17.96 -13.65
N TYR A 17 -7.80 17.01 -13.31
CA TYR A 17 -6.36 17.22 -13.14
C TYR A 17 -5.63 16.39 -14.19
N PRO A 18 -4.90 17.02 -15.12
CA PRO A 18 -4.18 16.32 -16.18
C PRO A 18 -3.19 15.29 -15.62
N GLU A 19 -2.50 15.65 -14.54
CA GLU A 19 -1.58 14.80 -13.82
C GLU A 19 -1.81 14.95 -12.32
N MET A 20 -2.12 13.84 -11.67
CA MET A 20 -2.23 13.74 -10.23
C MET A 20 -1.15 12.80 -9.71
N PHE A 21 -0.56 13.15 -8.58
CA PHE A 21 0.49 12.36 -7.95
C PHE A 21 0.09 11.98 -6.54
N VAL A 22 0.58 10.82 -6.11
CA VAL A 22 0.59 10.42 -4.71
C VAL A 22 2.02 10.11 -4.31
N GLU A 23 2.47 10.66 -3.19
CA GLU A 23 3.84 10.53 -2.70
C GLU A 23 3.80 10.28 -1.19
N GLU A 24 4.72 9.48 -0.68
CA GLU A 24 4.83 9.24 0.75
C GLU A 24 5.50 10.39 1.49
N ARG A 25 5.13 10.51 2.76
CA ARG A 25 5.83 11.26 3.78
C ARG A 25 5.94 10.35 4.99
N ILE A 26 7.14 10.13 5.49
CA ILE A 26 7.27 9.37 6.75
C ILE A 26 6.70 10.24 7.87
N GLY A 27 5.56 9.83 8.41
CA GLY A 27 4.78 10.63 9.35
C GLY A 27 5.20 10.41 10.80
N GLN A 28 5.34 9.14 11.21
CA GLN A 28 5.66 8.80 12.59
C GLN A 28 6.33 7.44 12.71
N LEU A 29 7.43 7.38 13.47
CA LEU A 29 8.09 6.15 13.87
C LEU A 29 8.24 6.14 15.39
N ASP A 30 7.60 5.17 16.06
CA ASP A 30 7.77 4.90 17.49
C ASP A 30 8.25 3.46 17.68
N ARG A 31 9.55 3.31 17.97
CA ARG A 31 10.17 2.00 18.21
C ARG A 31 9.82 1.43 19.57
N HIS A 32 9.42 2.25 20.54
CA HIS A 32 9.06 1.77 21.87
C HIS A 32 7.68 1.10 21.85
N SER A 33 6.75 1.68 21.09
CA SER A 33 5.39 1.15 20.94
C SER A 33 5.21 0.23 19.73
N ASN A 34 6.29 -0.13 19.01
CA ASN A 34 6.26 -0.88 17.75
C ASN A 34 5.21 -0.31 16.77
N TYR A 35 5.32 0.98 16.46
CA TYR A 35 4.39 1.69 15.60
C TYR A 35 5.12 2.43 14.48
N LEU A 36 4.64 2.23 13.26
CA LEU A 36 5.02 3.01 12.08
C LEU A 36 3.75 3.57 11.44
N LYS A 37 3.77 4.85 11.09
CA LYS A 37 2.75 5.49 10.27
C LYS A 37 3.42 6.05 9.02
N VAL A 38 2.99 5.57 7.87
CA VAL A 38 3.39 6.14 6.58
C VAL A 38 2.27 7.05 6.12
N ASP A 39 2.56 8.35 6.00
CA ASP A 39 1.62 9.32 5.47
C ASP A 39 1.76 9.41 3.96
N PHE A 40 0.69 9.77 3.29
CA PHE A 40 0.62 9.96 1.85
C PHE A 40 -0.05 11.29 1.56
N ILE A 41 0.48 11.99 0.58
CA ILE A 41 -0.14 13.20 0.04
C ILE A 41 -0.56 12.99 -1.40
N MET A 42 -1.76 13.43 -1.73
CA MET A 42 -2.22 13.58 -3.10
C MET A 42 -2.08 15.03 -3.52
N TYR A 43 -1.40 15.26 -4.63
CA TYR A 43 -1.12 16.59 -5.12
C TYR A 43 -1.04 16.65 -6.64
N TRP A 44 -1.32 17.83 -7.20
CA TRP A 44 -1.01 18.17 -8.57
C TRP A 44 -0.01 19.32 -8.60
N VAL A 45 0.61 19.57 -9.76
CA VAL A 45 1.58 20.66 -9.92
C VAL A 45 0.93 21.79 -10.69
N ASP A 46 0.85 22.97 -10.08
CA ASP A 46 0.36 24.19 -10.69
C ASP A 46 1.48 25.23 -10.73
N ASN A 47 1.82 25.74 -11.91
CA ASN A 47 2.90 26.72 -12.10
C ASN A 47 4.24 26.36 -11.40
N GLY A 48 4.55 25.05 -11.31
CA GLY A 48 5.75 24.53 -10.65
C GLY A 48 5.61 24.31 -9.15
N GLU A 49 4.47 24.64 -8.55
CA GLU A 49 4.20 24.45 -7.12
C GLU A 49 3.32 23.23 -6.85
N LYS A 50 3.64 22.48 -5.79
CA LYS A 50 2.82 21.34 -5.35
C LYS A 50 1.56 21.83 -4.64
N GLN A 51 0.40 21.53 -5.20
CA GLN A 51 -0.91 21.81 -4.62
C GLN A 51 -1.48 20.53 -4.01
N ILE A 52 -1.43 20.41 -2.68
CA ILE A 52 -1.95 19.25 -1.94
C ILE A 52 -3.48 19.35 -1.86
N ILE A 53 -4.17 18.27 -2.22
CA ILE A 53 -5.64 18.23 -2.23
C ILE A 53 -6.21 17.19 -1.26
N ALA A 54 -5.43 16.18 -0.87
CA ALA A 54 -5.83 15.19 0.10
C ALA A 54 -4.62 14.54 0.76
N GLU A 55 -4.86 13.96 1.94
CA GLU A 55 -3.87 13.20 2.69
C GLU A 55 -4.48 11.85 3.10
N ALA A 56 -3.64 10.84 3.25
CA ALA A 56 -3.99 9.52 3.74
C ALA A 56 -2.85 8.97 4.59
N PHE A 57 -3.09 7.87 5.31
CA PHE A 57 -2.03 7.20 6.04
C PHE A 57 -2.27 5.70 6.14
N LEU A 58 -1.17 4.96 6.29
CA LEU A 58 -1.16 3.54 6.62
C LEU A 58 -0.48 3.33 7.98
N PRO A 59 -1.21 2.89 9.01
CA PRO A 59 -0.64 2.54 10.31
C PRO A 59 -0.19 1.08 10.34
N PHE A 60 0.98 0.80 10.93
CA PHE A 60 1.50 -0.54 11.16
C PHE A 60 1.85 -0.67 12.64
N LYS A 61 1.21 -1.60 13.35
CA LYS A 61 1.37 -1.77 14.80
C LYS A 61 1.77 -3.17 15.17
N GLY A 62 2.49 -3.27 16.27
CA GLY A 62 2.76 -4.52 16.98
C GLY A 62 3.77 -5.39 16.26
N ILE A 63 4.09 -6.50 16.90
CA ILE A 63 4.93 -7.57 16.36
C ILE A 63 4.03 -8.79 16.10
N ASP A 64 4.60 -9.88 15.62
CA ASP A 64 3.81 -11.09 15.39
C ASP A 64 3.15 -11.58 16.67
N PHE A 65 1.90 -12.05 16.53
CA PHE A 65 1.10 -12.67 17.59
C PHE A 65 0.73 -11.77 18.79
N THR A 66 0.90 -10.45 18.71
CA THR A 66 0.37 -9.53 19.74
C THR A 66 -1.05 -9.06 19.43
N ALA A 67 -1.83 -8.80 20.49
CA ALA A 67 -3.23 -8.42 20.36
C ALA A 67 -3.43 -7.05 19.67
N GLU A 68 -2.48 -6.13 19.82
CA GLU A 68 -2.49 -4.83 19.14
C GLU A 68 -1.91 -4.85 17.71
N SER A 69 -1.50 -6.02 17.22
CA SER A 69 -0.86 -6.16 15.91
C SER A 69 -1.83 -5.87 14.76
N THR A 70 -1.38 -5.14 13.75
CA THR A 70 -2.14 -4.96 12.50
C THR A 70 -2.03 -6.17 11.55
N ASN A 71 -1.32 -7.23 11.95
CA ASN A 71 -1.08 -8.39 11.11
C ASN A 71 -2.40 -9.04 10.65
N GLN A 72 -2.70 -8.96 9.36
CA GLN A 72 -3.80 -9.66 8.72
C GLN A 72 -3.23 -10.63 7.68
N THR A 73 -3.73 -11.87 7.72
CA THR A 73 -3.31 -12.92 6.80
C THR A 73 -3.75 -12.61 5.37
N MET A 74 -2.87 -12.87 4.40
CA MET A 74 -3.22 -12.82 2.98
C MET A 74 -4.02 -14.07 2.60
N MET A 75 -5.14 -13.87 1.90
CA MET A 75 -6.06 -14.94 1.53
C MET A 75 -6.11 -15.10 0.01
N CYS A 76 -6.26 -16.35 -0.45
CA CYS A 76 -6.52 -16.66 -1.84
C CYS A 76 -7.71 -17.61 -1.98
N LEU A 77 -8.38 -17.55 -3.11
CA LEU A 77 -9.40 -18.50 -3.52
C LEU A 77 -8.80 -19.43 -4.57
N LEU A 78 -8.88 -20.74 -4.33
CA LEU A 78 -8.41 -21.74 -5.28
C LEU A 78 -9.47 -21.99 -6.36
N GLU A 79 -9.04 -22.45 -7.53
CA GLU A 79 -9.96 -22.77 -8.63
C GLU A 79 -10.96 -23.85 -8.20
N GLY A 80 -12.26 -23.60 -8.42
CA GLY A 80 -13.34 -24.51 -8.05
C GLY A 80 -13.76 -24.45 -6.58
N GLU A 81 -13.04 -23.71 -5.72
CA GLU A 81 -13.42 -23.51 -4.32
C GLU A 81 -14.35 -22.30 -4.17
N THR A 82 -15.08 -22.26 -3.05
CA THR A 82 -15.99 -21.16 -2.70
C THR A 82 -15.52 -20.32 -1.52
N GLU A 83 -14.67 -20.89 -0.67
CA GLU A 83 -14.16 -20.25 0.54
C GLU A 83 -12.67 -19.91 0.39
N PRO A 84 -12.26 -18.67 0.70
CA PRO A 84 -10.84 -18.29 0.71
C PRO A 84 -10.03 -19.04 1.77
N VAL A 85 -8.78 -19.34 1.46
CA VAL A 85 -7.82 -19.98 2.35
C VAL A 85 -6.59 -19.10 2.57
N PRO A 86 -5.86 -19.26 3.70
CA PRO A 86 -4.58 -18.59 3.90
C PRO A 86 -3.58 -18.92 2.80
N MET A 87 -2.96 -17.89 2.22
CA MET A 87 -2.09 -18.05 1.05
C MET A 87 -0.78 -18.76 1.39
N LEU A 88 -0.19 -18.53 2.57
CA LEU A 88 1.13 -19.09 2.91
C LEU A 88 1.13 -20.63 2.93
N PRO A 89 0.18 -21.33 3.59
CA PRO A 89 0.06 -22.78 3.48
C PRO A 89 -0.06 -23.28 2.03
N VAL A 90 -0.80 -22.58 1.18
CA VAL A 90 -0.93 -22.93 -0.24
C VAL A 90 0.41 -22.84 -0.95
N LEU A 91 1.15 -21.74 -0.76
CA LEU A 91 2.48 -21.58 -1.34
C LEU A 91 3.45 -22.66 -0.84
N MET A 92 3.44 -22.98 0.45
CA MET A 92 4.29 -24.04 1.02
C MET A 92 4.00 -25.41 0.40
N ALA A 93 2.72 -25.73 0.16
CA ALA A 93 2.31 -26.96 -0.50
C ALA A 93 2.65 -27.01 -2.00
N ASN A 94 2.85 -25.85 -2.64
CA ASN A 94 3.05 -25.70 -4.08
C ASN A 94 4.43 -25.10 -4.43
N ALA A 95 5.46 -25.39 -3.62
CA ALA A 95 6.85 -24.98 -3.86
C ALA A 95 7.04 -23.46 -4.09
N GLY A 96 6.25 -22.65 -3.39
CA GLY A 96 6.29 -21.19 -3.46
C GLY A 96 5.48 -20.58 -4.61
N ALA A 97 4.79 -21.39 -5.42
CA ALA A 97 3.95 -20.91 -6.50
C ALA A 97 2.47 -20.89 -6.09
N LEU A 98 1.74 -19.87 -6.56
CA LEU A 98 0.29 -19.89 -6.48
C LEU A 98 -0.22 -20.88 -7.55
N PRO A 99 -1.13 -21.82 -7.20
CA PRO A 99 -1.71 -22.74 -8.18
C PRO A 99 -2.35 -22.01 -9.37
N GLU A 100 -2.36 -22.65 -10.53
CA GLU A 100 -3.07 -22.13 -11.70
C GLU A 100 -4.56 -21.92 -11.37
N GLY A 101 -5.15 -20.83 -11.87
CA GLY A 101 -6.54 -20.47 -11.61
C GLY A 101 -6.84 -19.88 -10.22
N ALA A 102 -5.90 -19.95 -9.27
CA ALA A 102 -6.08 -19.32 -7.97
C ALA A 102 -5.98 -17.79 -8.04
N VAL A 103 -6.79 -17.10 -7.25
CA VAL A 103 -6.84 -15.64 -7.20
C VAL A 103 -6.63 -15.12 -5.78
N ILE A 104 -5.88 -14.03 -5.64
CA ILE A 104 -5.73 -13.36 -4.35
C ILE A 104 -7.03 -12.60 -4.07
N THR A 105 -7.73 -12.98 -3.00
CA THR A 105 -9.01 -12.37 -2.62
C THR A 105 -8.84 -11.26 -1.61
N GLU A 106 -7.93 -11.44 -0.66
CA GLU A 106 -7.62 -10.44 0.35
C GLU A 106 -6.12 -10.24 0.46
N ILE A 107 -5.69 -9.00 0.27
CA ILE A 107 -4.34 -8.61 0.61
C ILE A 107 -4.24 -8.51 2.12
N GLY A 108 -3.27 -9.23 2.68
CA GLY A 108 -2.91 -9.13 4.08
C GLY A 108 -2.50 -7.72 4.47
N TYR A 109 -2.34 -7.49 5.77
CA TYR A 109 -1.94 -6.19 6.30
C TYR A 109 -0.74 -6.42 7.21
N PRO A 110 0.46 -5.90 6.90
CA PRO A 110 1.65 -6.21 7.68
C PRO A 110 1.61 -5.52 9.05
N ASN A 111 2.37 -6.05 9.99
CA ASN A 111 2.65 -5.38 11.26
C ASN A 111 3.90 -4.49 11.16
N PHE A 112 4.32 -3.90 12.29
CA PHE A 112 5.48 -3.01 12.34
C PHE A 112 6.80 -3.72 11.99
N THR A 113 6.97 -4.98 12.36
CA THR A 113 8.21 -5.73 12.08
C THR A 113 8.28 -6.15 10.61
N ASP A 114 7.17 -6.62 10.06
CA ASP A 114 7.10 -7.06 8.66
C ASP A 114 7.31 -5.90 7.71
N VAL A 115 6.69 -4.76 8.00
CA VAL A 115 6.68 -3.62 7.08
C VAL A 115 8.07 -3.00 6.88
N GLN A 116 8.96 -3.13 7.88
CA GLN A 116 10.34 -2.67 7.79
C GLN A 116 11.14 -3.41 6.71
N GLN A 117 10.71 -4.61 6.30
CA GLN A 117 11.38 -5.40 5.26
C GLN A 117 11.00 -4.96 3.84
N TYR A 118 9.92 -4.18 3.70
CA TYR A 118 9.36 -3.82 2.39
C TYR A 118 9.62 -2.36 1.98
N PHE A 119 10.01 -1.52 2.94
CA PHE A 119 10.36 -0.13 2.72
C PHE A 119 11.87 0.05 2.84
N GLU A 120 12.54 0.20 1.70
CA GLU A 120 13.95 0.60 1.66
C GLU A 120 14.05 2.11 1.50
N GLY A 121 15.07 2.75 2.09
CA GLY A 121 15.26 4.19 2.02
C GLY A 121 14.62 4.97 3.17
N GLY A 122 14.27 6.24 2.94
CA GLY A 122 13.86 7.17 4.00
C GLY A 122 15.00 7.59 4.95
N SER A 123 16.25 7.44 4.54
CA SER A 123 17.45 7.83 5.28
C SER A 123 18.10 9.09 4.68
N ILE A 124 19.05 9.71 5.38
CA ILE A 124 19.79 10.87 4.84
C ILE A 124 20.50 10.52 3.52
N GLN A 125 20.98 9.27 3.39
CA GLN A 125 21.70 8.79 2.22
C GLN A 125 20.78 8.31 1.09
N LEU A 126 19.57 7.86 1.43
CA LEU A 126 18.55 7.43 0.49
C LEU A 126 17.20 8.01 0.96
N PRO A 127 16.91 9.29 0.65
CA PRO A 127 15.80 10.01 1.24
C PRO A 127 14.42 9.54 0.76
N GLU A 128 14.36 8.96 -0.44
CA GLU A 128 13.13 8.41 -0.99
C GLU A 128 12.88 6.99 -0.49
N ILE A 129 11.62 6.68 -0.19
CA ILE A 129 11.24 5.29 0.05
C ILE A 129 11.10 4.58 -1.30
N ILE A 130 11.80 3.45 -1.44
CA ILE A 130 11.70 2.57 -2.59
C ILE A 130 10.95 1.31 -2.15
N VAL A 131 9.92 0.95 -2.92
CA VAL A 131 9.17 -0.29 -2.74
C VAL A 131 9.48 -1.17 -3.95
N THR A 132 10.42 -2.11 -3.79
CA THR A 132 10.82 -3.04 -4.85
C THR A 132 9.96 -4.30 -4.87
N ASN A 133 9.37 -4.67 -3.72
CA ASN A 133 8.55 -5.86 -3.59
C ASN A 133 7.17 -5.67 -4.28
N PRO A 134 6.79 -6.52 -5.26
CA PRO A 134 5.50 -6.40 -5.96
C PRO A 134 4.27 -6.55 -5.05
N LEU A 135 4.33 -7.39 -4.02
CA LEU A 135 3.25 -7.55 -3.04
C LEU A 135 3.09 -6.29 -2.19
N ALA A 136 4.20 -5.64 -1.82
CA ALA A 136 4.15 -4.38 -1.08
C ALA A 136 3.57 -3.24 -1.94
N ARG A 137 3.90 -3.18 -3.25
CA ARG A 137 3.27 -2.26 -4.19
C ARG A 137 1.76 -2.50 -4.30
N MET A 138 1.35 -3.76 -4.48
CA MET A 138 -0.05 -4.15 -4.54
C MET A 138 -0.79 -3.83 -3.23
N PHE A 139 -0.16 -4.04 -2.08
CA PHE A 139 -0.71 -3.66 -0.77
C PHE A 139 -1.00 -2.15 -0.68
N ILE A 140 -0.04 -1.31 -1.07
CA ILE A 140 -0.22 0.16 -1.04
C ILE A 140 -1.39 0.57 -1.93
N LEU A 141 -1.47 0.02 -3.15
CA LEU A 141 -2.56 0.30 -4.08
C LEU A 141 -3.93 -0.10 -3.52
N LYS A 142 -4.03 -1.28 -2.90
CA LYS A 142 -5.30 -1.85 -2.43
C LYS A 142 -5.73 -1.41 -1.03
N LYS A 143 -4.82 -0.89 -0.20
CA LYS A 143 -5.11 -0.52 1.20
C LYS A 143 -5.00 0.96 1.50
N CYS A 144 -4.24 1.73 0.71
CA CYS A 144 -4.20 3.19 0.88
C CYS A 144 -5.50 3.81 0.36
N VAL A 145 -6.32 4.31 1.27
CA VAL A 145 -7.60 4.96 0.96
C VAL A 145 -7.43 6.47 1.04
N ILE A 146 -7.71 7.16 -0.06
CA ILE A 146 -7.64 8.61 -0.17
C ILE A 146 -8.86 9.09 -0.95
N ASN A 147 -9.50 10.18 -0.50
CA ASN A 147 -10.76 10.64 -1.09
C ASN A 147 -11.87 9.58 -1.13
N GLY A 148 -11.90 8.67 -0.16
CA GLY A 148 -12.97 7.69 0.03
C GLY A 148 -12.83 6.40 -0.77
N ASP A 149 -11.77 6.21 -1.55
CA ASP A 149 -11.51 4.97 -2.30
C ASP A 149 -10.02 4.59 -2.31
N THR A 150 -9.71 3.36 -2.70
CA THR A 150 -8.33 2.88 -2.81
C THR A 150 -7.59 3.54 -3.97
N LEU A 151 -6.26 3.57 -3.89
CA LEU A 151 -5.43 4.05 -5.00
C LEU A 151 -5.59 3.19 -6.27
N GLU A 152 -5.77 1.87 -6.10
CA GLU A 152 -6.06 0.94 -7.20
C GLU A 152 -7.34 1.31 -7.95
N ASN A 153 -8.45 1.50 -7.23
CA ASN A 153 -9.74 1.83 -7.85
C ASN A 153 -9.73 3.21 -8.52
N GLN A 154 -8.94 4.14 -7.97
CA GLN A 154 -8.69 5.44 -8.59
C GLN A 154 -7.73 5.37 -9.80
N GLY A 155 -7.15 4.19 -10.05
CA GLY A 155 -6.30 3.88 -11.19
C GLY A 155 -4.91 4.49 -11.13
N PHE A 156 -4.38 4.73 -9.91
CA PHE A 156 -3.01 5.16 -9.72
C PHE A 156 -2.04 4.03 -10.00
N GLU A 157 -0.89 4.37 -10.57
CA GLU A 157 0.18 3.43 -10.90
C GLU A 157 1.52 3.95 -10.35
N PHE A 158 2.43 3.06 -10.00
CA PHE A 158 3.77 3.45 -9.57
C PHE A 158 4.53 4.11 -10.73
N VAL A 159 5.25 5.19 -10.44
CA VAL A 159 6.19 5.80 -11.36
C VAL A 159 7.48 4.98 -11.32
N GLU A 160 7.90 4.48 -12.48
CA GLU A 160 9.20 3.79 -12.67
C GLU A 160 10.37 4.78 -12.74
#